data_AF-A0A1S8XR70-F1
#
_entry.id   AF-A0A1S8XR70-F1
#
_cell.length_a   1.000
_cell.length_b   1.000
_cell.length_c   1.000
_cell.angle_alpha   90.00
_cell.angle_beta   90.00
_cell.angle_gamma   90.00
#
_symmetry.space_group_name_H-M   'P 1'
#
loop_
_entity.id
_entity.type
_entity.pdbx_description
1 polymer ?
#
loop_
_entity_poly.entity_id
_entity_poly.type
_entity_poly.pdbx_seq_one_letter_code
_entity_poly.pdbx_strand_id
1 'polypeptide(L)'
;MWNLKGGRGRSVDLVAQARADAERRHAVPRPDAAPQAQEGAEAPARPARAGLSLGALLAFGLVTFVVAQAALGYVGRDRIQGYACAATGCTGPGMATAGWLLITVPFLYVVAAVALWSRLPGRARPVLILLAAPLVVGGFLFVPGGRNDLDDLVDGPARYATATGVTWAGAGVALAVLTLLVVAVLAENRKVALPPVWASLVAAGACLAMLGVALARVEPVPVTAELAFPERTFTAAGDTLTRTSTDDRRGCAGVLAGDGRLDGCVRTVRGSWTTDDSDAVVRLAAVLFPTEAVARARRGPLRSGTAQAGLDGETVDVVSTSGSWVLFVSVGHADGRAIARSDRGHLMWAASQVVYRFIGYQVGLLVAPTPKDDIGPRTP
;
A
#
# COMPACT_ATOMS: atom_id res chain seq x y z
N MET A 1 4.83 -20.48 59.00
CA MET A 1 5.97 -20.97 59.82
C MET A 1 6.15 -22.46 59.56
N TRP A 2 7.40 -22.89 59.49
CA TRP A 2 7.87 -24.16 58.92
C TRP A 2 7.62 -25.42 59.76
N ASN A 3 7.62 -26.53 59.01
CA ASN A 3 7.61 -27.97 59.32
C ASN A 3 8.49 -28.46 60.49
N LEU A 4 8.12 -29.63 61.03
CA LEU A 4 9.00 -30.83 61.12
C LEU A 4 8.27 -32.07 61.69
N LYS A 5 8.31 -33.19 60.94
CA LYS A 5 8.24 -34.61 61.35
C LYS A 5 8.42 -35.42 60.06
N GLY A 6 9.32 -36.39 59.88
CA GLY A 6 9.95 -37.34 60.79
C GLY A 6 9.74 -38.73 60.16
N GLY A 7 10.72 -39.23 59.40
CA GLY A 7 10.61 -40.45 58.57
C GLY A 7 10.98 -41.75 59.31
N ARG A 8 10.14 -42.78 59.15
CA ARG A 8 10.30 -44.17 59.62
C ARG A 8 10.53 -45.10 58.43
N GLY A 9 11.32 -46.16 58.64
CA GLY A 9 11.67 -47.18 57.65
C GLY A 9 10.57 -48.21 57.30
N ARG A 10 11.03 -49.31 56.67
CA ARG A 10 10.30 -50.47 56.09
C ARG A 10 9.80 -50.30 54.66
N SER A 11 10.61 -50.71 53.68
CA SER A 11 10.11 -51.01 52.32
C SER A 11 10.98 -52.00 51.50
N VAL A 12 11.93 -52.70 52.13
CA VAL A 12 12.88 -53.61 51.42
C VAL A 12 12.24 -54.94 50.97
N ASP A 13 10.99 -55.24 51.37
CA ASP A 13 10.35 -56.54 51.09
C ASP A 13 9.47 -56.63 49.82
N LEU A 14 9.24 -55.52 49.09
CA LEU A 14 8.33 -55.55 47.94
C LEU A 14 8.96 -56.12 46.66
N VAL A 15 10.29 -56.16 46.56
CA VAL A 15 11.01 -56.62 45.37
C VAL A 15 11.08 -58.16 45.32
N ALA A 16 11.09 -58.83 46.47
CA ALA A 16 11.06 -60.28 46.55
C ALA A 16 9.67 -60.84 46.18
N GLN A 17 8.61 -60.12 46.55
CA GLN A 17 7.22 -60.56 46.34
C GLN A 17 6.77 -60.40 44.88
N ALA A 18 7.30 -59.42 44.14
CA ALA A 18 7.01 -59.24 42.71
C ALA A 18 7.62 -60.33 41.82
N ARG A 19 8.71 -60.99 42.25
CA ARG A 19 9.39 -62.03 41.46
C ARG A 19 8.64 -63.37 41.48
N ALA A 20 7.94 -63.67 42.58
CA ALA A 20 7.11 -64.88 42.71
C ALA A 20 5.78 -64.82 41.93
N ASP A 21 5.27 -63.62 41.66
CA ASP A 21 4.04 -63.40 40.87
C ASP A 21 4.27 -63.45 39.36
N ALA A 22 5.52 -63.27 38.91
CA ALA A 22 5.89 -63.35 37.50
C ALA A 22 5.93 -64.79 36.97
N GLU A 23 6.30 -65.76 37.82
CA GLU A 23 6.40 -67.17 37.41
C GLU A 23 5.04 -67.87 37.31
N ARG A 24 4.00 -67.38 38.00
CA ARG A 24 2.65 -67.99 37.95
C ARG A 24 1.84 -67.62 36.71
N ARG A 25 2.25 -66.60 35.94
CA ARG A 25 1.49 -66.13 34.76
C ARG A 25 1.88 -66.81 33.44
N HIS A 26 2.69 -67.88 33.48
CA HIS A 26 3.14 -68.61 32.28
C HIS A 26 2.62 -70.06 32.16
N ALA A 27 1.57 -70.45 32.90
CA ALA A 27 0.90 -71.73 32.71
C ALA A 27 -0.43 -71.56 31.95
N VAL A 28 -0.42 -71.93 30.66
CA VAL A 28 -1.57 -71.99 29.73
C VAL A 28 -2.46 -73.19 30.04
N PRO A 29 -3.79 -73.07 29.85
CA PRO A 29 -4.51 -74.08 29.07
C PRO A 29 -5.41 -73.47 27.97
N ARG A 30 -5.51 -74.20 26.85
CA ARG A 30 -6.21 -73.85 25.60
C ARG A 30 -7.64 -74.42 25.62
N PRO A 31 -8.69 -73.68 25.19
CA PRO A 31 -10.01 -74.26 24.94
C PRO A 31 -10.43 -74.20 23.46
N ASP A 32 -11.18 -75.22 23.03
CA ASP A 32 -11.94 -75.25 21.77
C ASP A 32 -13.42 -74.87 22.00
N ALA A 33 -14.05 -74.37 20.93
CA ALA A 33 -15.49 -74.21 20.65
C ALA A 33 -16.26 -72.90 21.06
N ALA A 34 -16.20 -71.90 20.15
CA ALA A 34 -17.28 -71.08 19.53
C ALA A 34 -18.33 -70.27 20.39
N PRO A 35 -19.12 -69.34 19.80
CA PRO A 35 -18.79 -67.90 19.71
C PRO A 35 -19.85 -66.95 20.30
N GLN A 36 -19.44 -65.79 20.85
CA GLN A 36 -20.04 -64.43 20.66
C GLN A 36 -19.61 -63.43 21.76
N ALA A 37 -19.50 -62.16 21.34
CA ALA A 37 -19.56 -60.90 22.09
C ALA A 37 -18.27 -60.24 22.67
N GLN A 38 -17.83 -59.22 21.93
CA GLN A 38 -17.37 -57.86 22.33
C GLN A 38 -15.98 -57.55 22.96
N GLU A 39 -15.39 -56.51 22.35
CA GLU A 39 -14.46 -55.48 22.88
C GLU A 39 -12.93 -55.74 22.99
N GLY A 40 -12.19 -55.00 22.16
CA GLY A 40 -11.12 -54.11 22.65
C GLY A 40 -9.67 -54.60 22.61
N ALA A 41 -8.94 -54.24 21.54
CA ALA A 41 -7.50 -53.93 21.66
C ALA A 41 -7.05 -53.05 20.47
N GLU A 42 -6.84 -51.77 20.75
CA GLU A 42 -6.22 -50.79 19.86
C GLU A 42 -4.83 -51.25 19.41
N ALA A 43 -4.63 -51.28 18.09
CA ALA A 43 -3.29 -51.31 17.51
C ALA A 43 -2.61 -49.95 17.73
N PRO A 44 -1.31 -49.89 18.09
CA PRO A 44 -0.64 -48.62 18.32
C PRO A 44 -0.57 -47.82 17.03
N ALA A 45 -1.16 -46.63 17.06
CA ALA A 45 -1.11 -45.66 15.98
C ALA A 45 0.35 -45.32 15.64
N ARG A 46 0.76 -45.61 14.40
CA ARG A 46 2.01 -45.08 13.83
C ARG A 46 1.95 -43.55 13.93
N PRO A 47 3.00 -42.87 14.44
CA PRO A 47 2.99 -41.42 14.49
C PRO A 47 3.02 -40.86 13.07
N ALA A 48 2.16 -39.87 12.84
CA ALA A 48 2.01 -39.13 11.59
C ALA A 48 3.29 -38.38 11.21
N ARG A 49 4.27 -39.07 10.61
CA ARG A 49 5.49 -38.45 10.08
C ARG A 49 5.23 -37.51 8.87
N ALA A 50 4.05 -37.55 8.27
CA ALA A 50 3.68 -36.68 7.15
C ALA A 50 3.24 -35.26 7.57
N GLY A 51 2.78 -35.05 8.81
CA GLY A 51 2.38 -33.71 9.29
C GLY A 51 3.57 -32.83 9.67
N LEU A 52 4.65 -33.45 10.13
CA LEU A 52 5.85 -32.76 10.62
C LEU A 52 6.70 -32.20 9.47
N SER A 53 6.74 -32.87 8.32
CA SER A 53 7.41 -32.39 7.10
C SER A 53 6.67 -31.24 6.43
N LEU A 54 5.34 -31.27 6.43
CA LEU A 54 4.52 -30.20 5.87
C LEU A 54 4.56 -28.94 6.77
N GLY A 55 4.51 -29.12 8.09
CA GLY A 55 4.66 -28.04 9.07
C GLY A 55 6.05 -27.39 9.01
N ALA A 56 7.11 -28.19 8.87
CA ALA A 56 8.47 -27.69 8.69
C ALA A 56 8.67 -26.97 7.35
N LEU A 57 8.08 -27.46 6.26
CA LEU A 57 8.09 -26.78 4.95
C LEU A 57 7.31 -25.47 4.97
N LEU A 58 6.17 -25.43 5.68
CA LEU A 58 5.40 -24.20 5.88
C LEU A 58 6.16 -23.19 6.73
N ALA A 59 6.79 -23.62 7.82
CA ALA A 59 7.60 -22.75 8.67
C ALA A 59 8.86 -22.25 7.94
N PHE A 60 9.56 -23.14 7.24
CA PHE A 60 10.74 -22.77 6.45
C PHE A 60 10.38 -21.86 5.29
N GLY A 61 9.27 -22.16 4.60
CA GLY A 61 8.67 -21.29 3.59
C GLY A 61 8.32 -19.93 4.14
N LEU A 62 7.68 -19.85 5.31
CA LEU A 62 7.35 -18.60 6.00
C LEU A 62 8.60 -17.80 6.35
N VAL A 63 9.66 -18.44 6.85
CA VAL A 63 10.92 -17.78 7.23
C VAL A 63 11.70 -17.29 6.00
N THR A 64 11.91 -18.15 5.00
CA THR A 64 12.57 -17.72 3.74
C THR A 64 11.76 -16.63 3.04
N PHE A 65 10.44 -16.70 3.15
CA PHE A 65 9.55 -15.69 2.64
C PHE A 65 9.66 -14.36 3.39
N VAL A 66 9.68 -14.34 4.73
CA VAL A 66 9.92 -13.12 5.53
C VAL A 66 11.27 -12.48 5.18
N VAL A 67 12.30 -13.30 4.95
CA VAL A 67 13.63 -12.84 4.52
C VAL A 67 13.59 -12.27 3.09
N ALA A 68 12.90 -12.94 2.16
CA ALA A 68 12.70 -12.43 0.81
C ALA A 68 11.88 -11.13 0.79
N GLN A 69 10.91 -10.98 1.70
CA GLN A 69 10.12 -9.75 1.86
C GLN A 69 10.94 -8.60 2.43
N ALA A 70 11.84 -8.85 3.37
CA ALA A 70 12.78 -7.84 3.84
C ALA A 70 13.73 -7.37 2.72
N ALA A 71 14.12 -8.27 1.80
CA ALA A 71 15.06 -7.96 0.72
C ALA A 71 14.40 -7.37 -0.55
N LEU A 72 13.19 -7.81 -0.92
CA LEU A 72 12.53 -7.50 -2.19
C LEU A 72 11.16 -6.82 -2.04
N GLY A 73 10.69 -6.60 -0.81
CA GLY A 73 9.38 -6.03 -0.54
C GLY A 73 9.20 -4.61 -1.11
N TYR A 74 10.28 -3.85 -1.30
CA TYR A 74 10.22 -2.51 -1.91
C TYR A 74 9.79 -2.58 -3.39
N VAL A 75 10.30 -3.54 -4.16
CA VAL A 75 9.95 -3.74 -5.58
C VAL A 75 8.50 -4.17 -5.73
N GLY A 76 8.03 -5.06 -4.84
CA GLY A 76 6.64 -5.49 -4.80
C GLY A 76 5.68 -4.34 -4.51
N ARG A 77 6.02 -3.51 -3.50
CA ARG A 77 5.23 -2.34 -3.11
C ARG A 77 5.14 -1.28 -4.21
N ASP A 78 6.28 -0.90 -4.81
CA ASP A 78 6.31 0.07 -5.91
C ASP A 78 5.46 -0.39 -7.11
N ARG A 79 5.51 -1.68 -7.47
CA ARG A 79 4.66 -2.23 -8.52
C ARG A 79 3.18 -2.17 -8.18
N ILE A 80 2.79 -2.64 -6.99
CA ILE A 80 1.39 -2.64 -6.56
C ILE A 80 0.84 -1.21 -6.52
N GLN A 81 1.60 -0.28 -5.97
CA GLN A 81 1.26 1.15 -5.94
C GLN A 81 1.16 1.73 -7.34
N GLY A 82 2.13 1.45 -8.22
CA GLY A 82 2.10 1.88 -9.61
C GLY A 82 0.87 1.37 -10.37
N TYR A 83 0.50 0.11 -10.20
CA TYR A 83 -0.72 -0.45 -10.80
C TYR A 83 -1.99 0.18 -10.22
N ALA A 84 -2.07 0.34 -8.90
CA ALA A 84 -3.20 1.00 -8.25
C ALA A 84 -3.34 2.45 -8.74
N CYS A 85 -2.23 3.17 -8.87
CA CYS A 85 -2.17 4.54 -9.38
C CYS A 85 -2.68 4.60 -10.82
N ALA A 86 -2.18 3.72 -11.70
CA ALA A 86 -2.63 3.64 -13.09
C ALA A 86 -4.13 3.35 -13.21
N ALA A 87 -4.65 2.41 -12.41
CA ALA A 87 -6.06 2.03 -12.42
C ALA A 87 -6.98 3.15 -11.88
N THR A 88 -6.57 3.80 -10.78
CA THR A 88 -7.39 4.78 -10.05
C THR A 88 -7.17 6.22 -10.50
N GLY A 89 -6.26 6.46 -11.44
CA GLY A 89 -5.86 7.82 -11.83
C GLY A 89 -5.01 8.51 -10.77
N CYS A 90 -4.37 7.74 -9.88
CA CYS A 90 -3.63 8.19 -8.70
C CYS A 90 -4.47 9.05 -7.75
N THR A 91 -5.80 8.85 -7.75
CA THR A 91 -6.70 9.71 -7.01
C THR A 91 -6.68 9.42 -5.51
N GLY A 92 -6.87 10.42 -4.65
CA GLY A 92 -6.90 10.24 -3.20
C GLY A 92 -7.90 9.16 -2.77
N PRO A 93 -9.20 9.29 -3.08
CA PRO A 93 -10.21 8.26 -2.80
C PRO A 93 -9.89 6.89 -3.39
N GLY A 94 -9.40 6.84 -4.64
CA GLY A 94 -9.06 5.59 -5.31
C GLY A 94 -7.88 4.88 -4.65
N MET A 95 -6.84 5.63 -4.28
CA MET A 95 -5.63 5.09 -3.63
C MET A 95 -5.89 4.72 -2.17
N ALA A 96 -6.73 5.47 -1.45
CA ALA A 96 -7.23 5.05 -0.13
C ALA A 96 -8.04 3.75 -0.20
N THR A 97 -8.90 3.61 -1.22
CA THR A 97 -9.64 2.35 -1.44
C THR A 97 -8.69 1.21 -1.77
N ALA A 98 -7.68 1.44 -2.62
CA ALA A 98 -6.66 0.43 -2.94
C ALA A 98 -5.87 0.01 -1.70
N GLY A 99 -5.39 0.97 -0.90
CA GLY A 99 -4.74 0.72 0.39
C GLY A 99 -5.62 -0.08 1.34
N TRP A 100 -6.92 0.25 1.40
CA TRP A 100 -7.88 -0.46 2.22
C TRP A 100 -8.07 -1.92 1.76
N LEU A 101 -8.25 -2.15 0.45
CA LEU A 101 -8.41 -3.48 -0.14
C LEU A 101 -7.21 -4.39 0.12
N LEU A 102 -5.99 -3.85 0.17
CA LEU A 102 -4.77 -4.62 0.42
C LEU A 102 -4.80 -5.34 1.77
N ILE A 103 -5.51 -4.81 2.76
CA ILE A 103 -5.62 -5.40 4.10
C ILE A 103 -6.96 -6.12 4.30
N THR A 104 -8.05 -5.52 3.83
CA THR A 104 -9.39 -6.07 4.07
C THR A 104 -9.70 -7.30 3.24
N VAL A 105 -9.25 -7.39 1.98
CA VAL A 105 -9.51 -8.57 1.13
C VAL A 105 -8.86 -9.83 1.72
N PRO A 106 -7.57 -9.84 2.10
CA PRO A 106 -6.96 -11.00 2.75
C PRO A 106 -7.66 -11.37 4.06
N PHE A 107 -8.03 -10.37 4.87
CA PHE A 107 -8.72 -10.60 6.13
C PHE A 107 -10.09 -11.25 5.95
N LEU A 108 -10.94 -10.69 5.08
CA LEU A 108 -12.27 -11.24 4.80
C LEU A 108 -12.19 -12.64 4.19
N TYR A 109 -11.18 -12.89 3.35
CA TYR A 109 -10.91 -14.21 2.81
C TYR A 109 -10.61 -15.23 3.93
N VAL A 110 -9.73 -14.88 4.88
CA VAL A 110 -9.40 -15.74 6.03
C VAL A 110 -10.62 -15.98 6.91
N VAL A 111 -11.40 -14.95 7.24
CA VAL A 111 -12.62 -15.08 8.04
C VAL A 111 -13.63 -16.01 7.37
N ALA A 112 -13.85 -15.85 6.06
CA ALA A 112 -14.75 -16.71 5.29
C ALA A 112 -14.24 -18.16 5.23
N ALA A 113 -12.94 -18.34 5.01
CA ALA A 113 -12.29 -19.65 4.99
C ALA A 113 -12.46 -20.40 6.32
N VAL A 114 -12.24 -19.72 7.45
CA VAL A 114 -12.41 -20.27 8.80
C VAL A 114 -13.87 -20.61 9.06
N ALA A 115 -14.79 -19.69 8.75
CA ALA A 115 -16.22 -19.88 8.97
C ALA A 115 -16.80 -21.06 8.16
N LEU A 116 -16.24 -21.35 6.99
CA LEU A 116 -16.68 -22.43 6.10
C LEU A 116 -15.80 -23.69 6.17
N TRP A 117 -14.78 -23.72 7.04
CA TRP A 117 -13.75 -24.77 7.06
C TRP A 117 -14.30 -26.19 7.22
N SER A 118 -15.29 -26.35 8.10
CA SER A 118 -15.95 -27.63 8.37
C SER A 118 -16.79 -28.14 7.20
N ARG A 119 -17.21 -27.25 6.29
CA ARG A 119 -18.04 -27.56 5.12
C ARG A 119 -17.24 -27.76 3.84
N LEU A 120 -15.96 -27.43 3.85
CA LEU A 120 -15.10 -27.54 2.67
C LEU A 120 -14.64 -29.00 2.45
N PRO A 121 -14.77 -29.53 1.22
CA PRO A 121 -14.25 -30.86 0.91
C PRO A 121 -12.73 -30.89 1.10
N GLY A 122 -12.18 -32.04 1.53
CA GLY A 122 -10.77 -32.16 1.89
C GLY A 122 -9.79 -31.73 0.79
N ARG A 123 -10.18 -31.86 -0.48
CA ARG A 123 -9.40 -31.42 -1.65
C ARG A 123 -9.44 -29.90 -1.89
N ALA A 124 -10.45 -29.19 -1.40
CA ALA A 124 -10.57 -27.73 -1.56
C ALA A 124 -9.72 -26.96 -0.54
N ARG A 125 -9.45 -27.54 0.63
CA ARG A 125 -8.61 -26.94 1.69
C ARG A 125 -7.20 -26.54 1.21
N PRO A 126 -6.42 -27.40 0.53
CA PRO A 126 -5.10 -27.00 0.03
C PRO A 126 -5.19 -25.90 -1.05
N VAL A 127 -6.21 -25.93 -1.91
CA VAL A 127 -6.44 -24.89 -2.93
C VAL A 127 -6.72 -23.54 -2.27
N LEU A 128 -7.54 -23.52 -1.22
CA LEU A 128 -7.85 -22.32 -0.45
C LEU A 128 -6.62 -21.73 0.23
N ILE A 129 -5.74 -22.56 0.79
CA ILE A 129 -4.47 -22.11 1.38
C ILE A 129 -3.55 -21.52 0.30
N LEU A 130 -3.45 -22.18 -0.87
CA LEU A 130 -2.63 -21.69 -1.99
C LEU A 130 -3.11 -20.34 -2.54
N LEU A 131 -4.42 -20.08 -2.52
CA LEU A 131 -5.00 -18.78 -2.90
C LEU A 131 -4.88 -17.72 -1.78
N ALA A 132 -5.00 -18.13 -0.52
CA ALA A 132 -4.85 -17.24 0.63
C ALA A 132 -3.42 -16.70 0.75
N ALA A 133 -2.44 -17.57 0.52
CA ALA A 133 -1.03 -17.26 0.70
C ALA A 133 -0.62 -15.96 -0.02
N PRO A 134 -0.76 -15.80 -1.36
CA PRO A 134 -0.36 -14.58 -2.04
C PRO A 134 -1.13 -13.32 -1.60
N LEU A 135 -2.40 -13.46 -1.21
CA LEU A 135 -3.22 -12.35 -0.71
C LEU A 135 -2.73 -11.85 0.65
N VAL A 136 -2.57 -12.77 1.61
CA VAL A 136 -2.07 -12.46 2.96
C VAL A 136 -0.66 -11.88 2.88
N VAL A 137 0.17 -12.45 1.99
CA VAL A 137 1.49 -11.96 1.64
C VAL A 137 1.46 -10.53 1.12
N GLY A 138 0.57 -10.22 0.17
CA GLY A 138 0.42 -8.89 -0.39
C GLY A 138 0.01 -7.85 0.65
N GLY A 139 -0.90 -8.20 1.55
CA GLY A 139 -1.31 -7.33 2.65
C GLY A 139 -0.19 -7.11 3.68
N PHE A 140 0.58 -8.14 4.00
CA PHE A 140 1.66 -8.05 4.99
C PHE A 140 2.79 -7.11 4.57
N LEU A 141 2.97 -6.86 3.26
CA LEU A 141 3.93 -5.86 2.76
C LEU A 141 3.68 -4.45 3.28
N PHE A 142 2.45 -4.13 3.66
CA PHE A 142 2.02 -2.79 4.05
C PHE A 142 1.77 -2.67 5.57
N VAL A 143 2.09 -3.70 6.34
CA VAL A 143 2.00 -3.66 7.81
C VAL A 143 3.30 -3.05 8.35
N PRO A 144 3.24 -1.95 9.13
CA PRO A 144 4.43 -1.31 9.67
C PRO A 144 5.12 -2.25 10.67
N GLY A 145 6.44 -2.41 10.50
CA GLY A 145 7.29 -3.09 11.48
C GLY A 145 7.76 -2.12 12.55
N GLY A 146 8.24 -2.61 13.70
CA GLY A 146 8.66 -1.76 14.83
C GLY A 146 9.82 -0.78 14.59
N ARG A 147 10.34 -0.67 13.35
CA ARG A 147 11.40 0.26 12.94
C ARG A 147 11.05 1.12 11.72
N ASN A 148 9.94 0.86 11.02
CA ASN A 148 9.59 1.56 9.79
C ASN A 148 8.19 2.15 9.95
N ASP A 149 8.06 3.46 9.79
CA ASP A 149 6.74 4.10 9.77
C ASP A 149 6.02 3.78 8.45
N LEU A 150 4.69 3.89 8.47
CA LEU A 150 3.87 3.63 7.28
C LEU A 150 4.26 4.54 6.10
N ASP A 151 4.77 5.73 6.42
CA ASP A 151 5.26 6.73 5.47
C ASP A 151 6.56 6.30 4.77
N ASP A 152 7.39 5.47 5.41
CA ASP A 152 8.58 4.86 4.80
C ASP A 152 8.23 3.64 3.93
N LEU A 153 7.01 3.11 4.09
CA LEU A 153 6.56 1.93 3.37
C LEU A 153 5.85 2.25 2.07
N VAL A 154 5.39 3.49 1.91
CA VAL A 154 4.55 3.91 0.80
C VAL A 154 5.21 5.04 0.03
N ASP A 155 5.56 4.77 -1.23
CA ASP A 155 6.15 5.74 -2.13
C ASP A 155 5.19 6.07 -3.28
N GLY A 156 5.45 7.19 -3.95
CA GLY A 156 4.68 7.63 -5.11
C GLY A 156 3.68 8.75 -4.83
N PRO A 157 2.95 9.19 -5.87
CA PRO A 157 2.24 10.47 -5.88
C PRO A 157 1.03 10.52 -4.93
N ALA A 158 0.57 9.38 -4.43
CA ALA A 158 -0.57 9.24 -3.53
C ALA A 158 -0.25 8.40 -2.30
N ARG A 159 0.99 8.51 -1.81
CA ARG A 159 1.44 7.73 -0.67
C ARG A 159 0.58 7.93 0.57
N TYR A 160 0.29 9.18 0.94
CA TYR A 160 -0.51 9.50 2.13
C TYR A 160 -1.95 9.00 2.02
N ALA A 161 -2.53 9.01 0.83
CA ALA A 161 -3.85 8.44 0.58
C ALA A 161 -3.87 6.92 0.75
N THR A 162 -2.87 6.24 0.19
CA THR A 162 -2.72 4.78 0.34
C THR A 162 -2.49 4.41 1.81
N ALA A 163 -1.62 5.14 2.50
CA ALA A 163 -1.32 5.01 3.92
C ALA A 163 -2.58 5.17 4.77
N THR A 164 -3.40 6.20 4.49
CA THR A 164 -4.70 6.42 5.12
C THR A 164 -5.61 5.21 4.94
N GLY A 165 -5.70 4.68 3.71
CA GLY A 165 -6.46 3.47 3.40
C GLY A 165 -6.03 2.25 4.21
N VAL A 166 -4.72 1.97 4.26
CA VAL A 166 -4.12 0.87 5.03
C VAL A 166 -4.41 1.02 6.53
N THR A 167 -4.27 2.23 7.06
CA THR A 167 -4.47 2.55 8.48
C THR A 167 -5.90 2.24 8.91
N TRP A 168 -6.87 2.76 8.18
CA TRP A 168 -8.29 2.55 8.48
C TRP A 168 -8.76 1.13 8.17
N ALA A 169 -8.14 0.43 7.22
CA ALA A 169 -8.36 -1.01 7.09
C ALA A 169 -7.86 -1.79 8.30
N GLY A 170 -6.69 -1.45 8.85
CA GLY A 170 -6.21 -2.02 10.11
C GLY A 170 -7.19 -1.79 11.27
N ALA A 171 -7.73 -0.57 11.40
CA ALA A 171 -8.78 -0.26 12.37
C ALA A 171 -10.05 -1.09 12.13
N GLY A 172 -10.44 -1.29 10.87
CA GLY A 172 -11.59 -2.13 10.49
C GLY A 172 -11.40 -3.60 10.86
N VAL A 173 -10.19 -4.13 10.65
CA VAL A 173 -9.81 -5.48 11.08
C VAL A 173 -9.86 -5.61 12.60
N ALA A 174 -9.30 -4.65 13.34
CA ALA A 174 -9.33 -4.66 14.81
C ALA A 174 -10.78 -4.61 15.34
N LEU A 175 -11.63 -3.76 14.77
CA LEU A 175 -13.05 -3.68 15.11
C LEU A 175 -13.78 -4.99 14.79
N ALA A 176 -13.51 -5.59 13.63
CA ALA A 176 -14.09 -6.87 13.23
C ALA A 176 -13.74 -7.97 14.22
N VAL A 177 -12.46 -8.11 14.58
CA VAL A 177 -11.98 -9.11 15.55
C VAL A 177 -12.64 -8.89 16.92
N LEU A 178 -12.68 -7.65 17.42
CA LEU A 178 -13.35 -7.34 18.68
C LEU A 178 -14.83 -7.72 18.65
N THR A 179 -15.54 -7.39 17.57
CA THR A 179 -16.97 -7.68 17.42
C THR A 179 -17.22 -9.20 17.35
N LEU A 180 -16.37 -9.94 16.63
CA LEU A 180 -16.42 -11.41 16.58
C LEU A 180 -16.19 -12.04 17.96
N LEU A 181 -15.24 -11.52 18.74
CA LEU A 181 -14.98 -11.99 20.11
C LEU A 181 -16.17 -11.73 21.04
N VAL A 182 -16.71 -10.51 21.04
CA VAL A 182 -17.88 -10.15 21.87
C VAL A 182 -19.06 -11.05 21.54
N VAL A 183 -19.32 -11.30 20.25
CA VAL A 183 -20.44 -12.16 19.87
C VAL A 183 -20.18 -13.63 20.15
N ALA A 184 -18.96 -14.13 20.01
CA ALA A 184 -18.63 -15.49 20.45
C ALA A 184 -18.95 -15.69 21.94
N VAL A 185 -18.56 -14.75 22.80
CA VAL A 185 -18.87 -14.77 24.24
C VAL A 185 -20.37 -14.70 24.50
N LEU A 186 -21.11 -13.83 23.79
CA LEU A 186 -22.57 -13.73 23.94
C LEU A 186 -23.31 -14.98 23.46
N ALA A 187 -22.87 -15.57 22.35
CA ALA A 187 -23.46 -16.78 21.78
C ALA A 187 -23.27 -17.98 22.70
N GLU A 188 -22.09 -18.12 23.31
CA GLU A 188 -21.79 -19.14 24.31
C GLU A 188 -22.66 -18.96 25.56
N ASN A 189 -22.73 -17.73 26.09
CA ASN A 189 -23.55 -17.41 27.26
C ASN A 189 -25.05 -17.62 27.02
N ARG A 190 -25.55 -17.33 25.82
CA ARG A 190 -26.98 -17.46 25.47
C ARG A 190 -27.33 -18.79 24.79
N LYS A 191 -26.36 -19.68 24.56
CA LYS A 191 -26.51 -20.96 23.84
C LYS A 191 -27.17 -20.80 22.45
N VAL A 192 -26.86 -19.71 21.74
CA VAL A 192 -27.43 -19.42 20.42
C VAL A 192 -26.47 -19.89 19.34
N ALA A 193 -26.95 -20.76 18.44
CA ALA A 193 -26.21 -21.13 17.24
C ALA A 193 -26.33 -20.03 16.18
N LEU A 194 -25.19 -19.45 15.80
CA LEU A 194 -25.13 -18.43 14.75
C LEU A 194 -24.93 -19.07 13.38
N PRO A 195 -25.54 -18.52 12.30
CA PRO A 195 -25.25 -18.96 10.95
C PRO A 195 -23.76 -18.77 10.60
N PRO A 196 -23.14 -19.68 9.83
CA PRO A 196 -21.71 -19.59 9.49
C PRO A 196 -21.36 -18.33 8.68
N VAL A 197 -22.32 -17.78 7.92
CA VAL A 197 -22.12 -16.55 7.11
C VAL A 197 -22.05 -15.29 7.99
N TRP A 198 -22.56 -15.36 9.22
CA TRP A 198 -22.68 -14.21 10.12
C TRP A 198 -21.32 -13.58 10.44
N ALA A 199 -20.30 -14.41 10.70
CA ALA A 199 -18.94 -13.93 10.98
C ALA A 199 -18.35 -13.12 9.81
N SER A 200 -18.59 -13.56 8.58
CA SER A 200 -18.14 -12.86 7.38
C SER A 200 -18.88 -11.53 7.17
N LEU A 201 -20.20 -11.50 7.41
CA LEU A 201 -21.01 -10.29 7.28
C LEU A 201 -20.61 -9.22 8.30
N VAL A 202 -20.35 -9.62 9.54
CA VAL A 202 -19.94 -8.70 10.61
C VAL A 202 -18.55 -8.14 10.34
N ALA A 203 -17.61 -9.01 9.92
CA ALA A 203 -16.29 -8.59 9.51
C ALA A 203 -16.35 -7.61 8.33
N ALA A 204 -17.17 -7.90 7.32
CA ALA A 204 -17.37 -7.01 6.16
C ALA A 204 -17.98 -5.67 6.57
N GLY A 205 -19.01 -5.67 7.43
CA GLY A 205 -19.64 -4.45 7.94
C GLY A 205 -18.66 -3.55 8.70
N ALA A 206 -17.85 -4.12 9.60
CA ALA A 206 -16.83 -3.38 10.33
C ALA A 206 -15.75 -2.79 9.40
N CYS A 207 -15.30 -3.56 8.41
CA CYS A 207 -14.33 -3.10 7.42
C CYS A 207 -14.91 -1.96 6.57
N LEU A 208 -16.15 -2.09 6.09
CA LEU A 208 -16.83 -1.08 5.26
C LEU A 208 -17.09 0.23 6.02
N ALA A 209 -17.44 0.16 7.31
CA ALA A 209 -17.58 1.36 8.13
C ALA A 209 -16.27 2.17 8.17
N MET A 210 -15.12 1.49 8.29
CA MET A 210 -13.83 2.15 8.30
C MET A 210 -13.36 2.62 6.90
N LEU A 211 -13.84 2.02 5.81
CA LEU A 211 -13.65 2.59 4.48
C LEU A 211 -14.30 3.98 4.38
N GLY A 212 -15.50 4.15 4.94
CA GLY A 212 -16.17 5.46 5.01
C GLY A 212 -15.33 6.51 5.73
N VAL A 213 -14.70 6.13 6.84
CA VAL A 213 -13.78 7.02 7.57
C VAL A 213 -12.52 7.33 6.76
N ALA A 214 -11.93 6.32 6.10
CA ALA A 214 -10.77 6.51 5.24
C ALA A 214 -11.06 7.53 4.12
N LEU A 215 -12.20 7.40 3.46
CA LEU A 215 -12.63 8.30 2.39
C LEU A 215 -12.97 9.71 2.90
N ALA A 216 -13.47 9.84 4.13
CA ALA A 216 -13.73 11.15 4.74
C ALA A 216 -12.45 11.87 5.20
N ARG A 217 -11.37 11.13 5.46
CA ARG A 217 -10.09 11.65 5.96
C ARG A 217 -9.04 11.83 4.88
N VAL A 218 -9.25 11.27 3.69
CA VAL A 218 -8.26 11.30 2.62
C VAL A 218 -8.15 12.68 2.01
N GLU A 219 -6.92 13.16 1.88
CA GLU A 219 -6.66 14.39 1.15
C GLU A 219 -6.83 14.18 -0.37
N PRO A 220 -7.26 15.20 -1.11
CA PRO A 220 -7.35 15.13 -2.56
C PRO A 220 -5.95 14.97 -3.17
N VAL A 221 -5.80 13.89 -3.93
CA VAL A 221 -4.61 13.57 -4.73
C VAL A 221 -5.11 13.07 -6.09
N PRO A 222 -4.35 13.14 -7.20
CA PRO A 222 -3.16 13.97 -7.37
C PRO A 222 -3.49 15.45 -7.16
N VAL A 223 -2.45 16.26 -6.96
CA VAL A 223 -2.60 17.72 -6.90
C VAL A 223 -3.32 18.17 -8.18
N THR A 224 -4.49 18.79 -8.04
CA THR A 224 -5.25 19.36 -9.15
C THR A 224 -4.69 20.73 -9.50
N ALA A 225 -5.09 21.29 -10.65
CA ALA A 225 -4.68 22.65 -11.03
C ALA A 225 -5.13 23.68 -9.98
N GLU A 226 -6.32 23.53 -9.42
CA GLU A 226 -6.87 24.40 -8.38
C GLU A 226 -6.10 24.30 -7.06
N LEU A 227 -5.60 23.11 -6.70
CA LEU A 227 -4.80 22.92 -5.49
C LEU A 227 -3.36 23.41 -5.66
N ALA A 228 -2.73 23.16 -6.81
CA ALA A 228 -1.39 23.65 -7.12
C ALA A 228 -1.35 25.17 -7.27
N PHE A 229 -2.43 25.74 -7.80
CA PHE A 229 -2.55 27.15 -8.10
C PHE A 229 -3.91 27.66 -7.60
N PRO A 230 -4.09 27.87 -6.28
CA PRO A 230 -5.37 28.36 -5.76
C PRO A 230 -5.55 29.84 -6.11
N GLU A 231 -4.51 30.65 -5.92
CA GLU A 231 -4.53 32.09 -6.09
C GLU A 231 -4.47 32.50 -7.57
N ARG A 232 -5.37 33.40 -7.98
CA ARG A 232 -5.38 33.96 -9.35
C ARG A 232 -4.08 34.72 -9.64
N THR A 233 -3.51 35.36 -8.64
CA THR A 233 -2.29 36.15 -8.73
C THR A 233 -1.37 35.78 -7.58
N PHE A 234 -0.06 35.71 -7.82
CA PHE A 234 0.92 35.61 -6.74
C PHE A 234 2.10 36.52 -7.04
N THR A 235 2.64 37.14 -5.99
CA THR A 235 3.75 38.10 -6.10
C THR A 235 5.02 37.44 -5.58
N ALA A 236 6.10 37.57 -6.33
CA ALA A 236 7.42 37.05 -5.97
C ALA A 236 8.49 38.08 -6.30
N ALA A 237 9.17 38.58 -5.26
CA ALA A 237 10.23 39.57 -5.37
C ALA A 237 9.86 40.86 -6.14
N GLY A 238 8.61 41.31 -6.10
CA GLY A 238 8.17 42.56 -6.75
C GLY A 238 7.36 42.36 -8.03
N ASP A 239 7.57 41.26 -8.76
CA ASP A 239 6.73 40.90 -9.93
C ASP A 239 5.50 40.11 -9.49
N THR A 240 4.33 40.44 -10.06
CA THR A 240 3.12 39.62 -9.93
C THR A 240 2.88 38.81 -11.19
N LEU A 241 2.59 37.52 -10.98
CA LEU A 241 2.19 36.59 -12.02
C LEU A 241 0.68 36.38 -11.94
N THR A 242 -0.01 36.74 -13.00
CA THR A 242 -1.46 36.61 -13.13
C THR A 242 -1.80 35.38 -13.95
N ARG A 243 -2.54 34.46 -13.33
CA ARG A 243 -3.03 33.24 -13.96
C ARG A 243 -4.12 33.56 -14.98
N THR A 244 -3.88 33.21 -16.24
CA THR A 244 -4.82 33.41 -17.35
C THR A 244 -5.66 32.18 -17.63
N SER A 245 -5.14 30.98 -17.35
CA SER A 245 -5.89 29.73 -17.44
C SER A 245 -5.26 28.67 -16.56
N THR A 246 -6.08 27.71 -16.14
CA THR A 246 -5.67 26.49 -15.45
C THR A 246 -6.63 25.38 -15.84
N ASP A 247 -6.08 24.19 -16.04
CA ASP A 247 -6.86 23.01 -16.40
C ASP A 247 -6.17 21.76 -15.84
N ASP A 248 -6.95 20.74 -15.52
CA ASP A 248 -6.44 19.43 -15.19
C ASP A 248 -7.18 18.34 -15.94
N ARG A 249 -6.42 17.44 -16.59
CA ARG A 249 -7.00 16.40 -17.44
C ARG A 249 -6.37 15.05 -17.22
N ARG A 250 -7.20 14.01 -17.31
CA ARG A 250 -6.70 12.62 -17.31
C ARG A 250 -5.85 12.37 -18.56
N GLY A 251 -4.75 11.66 -18.39
CA GLY A 251 -3.75 11.43 -19.44
C GLY A 251 -2.93 12.67 -19.79
N CYS A 252 -2.25 12.63 -20.93
CA CYS A 252 -1.27 13.65 -21.37
C CYS A 252 -1.39 14.00 -22.85
N ALA A 253 -2.57 13.77 -23.44
CA ALA A 253 -2.86 14.18 -24.80
C ALA A 253 -2.61 15.70 -24.96
N GLY A 254 -1.97 16.07 -26.07
CA GLY A 254 -1.70 17.46 -26.43
C GLY A 254 -0.70 18.20 -25.54
N VAL A 255 0.15 17.50 -24.77
CA VAL A 255 1.31 18.15 -24.11
C VAL A 255 2.45 18.36 -25.12
N LEU A 256 2.82 17.30 -25.85
CA LEU A 256 3.88 17.32 -26.86
C LEU A 256 3.32 17.00 -28.24
N ALA A 257 4.00 17.50 -29.28
CA ALA A 257 3.77 17.08 -30.65
C ALA A 257 4.45 15.72 -30.91
N GLY A 258 3.69 14.77 -31.48
CA GLY A 258 4.14 13.41 -31.76
C GLY A 258 3.67 12.39 -30.72
N ASP A 259 3.14 11.28 -31.21
CA ASP A 259 2.53 10.23 -30.40
C ASP A 259 3.59 9.42 -29.63
N GLY A 260 3.21 8.87 -28.47
CA GLY A 260 3.99 7.83 -27.77
C GLY A 260 5.02 8.31 -26.74
N ARG A 261 5.48 9.57 -26.81
CA ARG A 261 6.58 10.06 -25.95
C ARG A 261 6.23 10.11 -24.45
N LEU A 262 4.96 10.24 -24.13
CA LEU A 262 4.45 10.34 -22.76
C LEU A 262 3.57 9.15 -22.37
N ASP A 263 3.67 8.02 -23.08
CA ASP A 263 2.85 6.85 -22.83
C ASP A 263 2.96 6.34 -21.39
N GLY A 264 1.80 5.99 -20.82
CA GLY A 264 1.66 5.59 -19.42
C GLY A 264 1.46 6.75 -18.45
N CYS A 265 1.32 7.99 -18.95
CA CYS A 265 0.90 9.13 -18.15
C CYS A 265 -0.51 8.94 -17.58
N VAL A 266 -0.74 9.45 -16.37
CA VAL A 266 -2.00 9.26 -15.64
C VAL A 266 -2.85 10.52 -15.66
N ARG A 267 -2.22 11.68 -15.47
CA ARG A 267 -2.88 12.99 -15.43
C ARG A 267 -1.90 14.08 -15.86
N THR A 268 -2.44 15.18 -16.35
CA THR A 268 -1.70 16.42 -16.62
C THR A 268 -2.38 17.59 -15.94
N VAL A 269 -1.60 18.39 -15.22
CA VAL A 269 -1.99 19.69 -14.69
C VAL A 269 -1.39 20.76 -15.58
N ARG A 270 -2.19 21.73 -16.01
CA ARG A 270 -1.72 22.86 -16.80
C ARG A 270 -2.10 24.19 -16.20
N GLY A 271 -1.27 25.17 -16.47
CA GLY A 271 -1.62 26.56 -16.28
C GLY A 271 -0.84 27.48 -17.21
N SER A 272 -1.37 28.68 -17.34
CA SER A 272 -0.74 29.79 -18.05
C SER A 272 -0.78 31.04 -17.19
N TRP A 273 0.30 31.81 -17.23
CA TRP A 273 0.45 33.05 -16.48
C TRP A 273 1.03 34.16 -17.35
N THR A 274 0.69 35.39 -17.02
CA THR A 274 1.29 36.60 -17.56
C THR A 274 1.93 37.42 -16.45
N THR A 275 3.02 38.13 -16.74
CA THR A 275 3.59 39.16 -15.83
C THR A 275 2.73 40.41 -15.80
N ASP A 276 2.97 41.30 -14.83
CA ASP A 276 2.23 42.57 -14.68
C ASP A 276 2.33 43.50 -15.91
N ASP A 277 3.51 43.55 -16.53
CA ASP A 277 3.72 44.26 -17.80
C ASP A 277 3.08 43.55 -19.00
N SER A 278 2.48 42.38 -18.79
CA SER A 278 1.90 41.50 -19.80
C SER A 278 2.85 41.12 -20.93
N ASP A 279 4.16 41.30 -20.75
CA ASP A 279 5.15 41.01 -21.78
C ASP A 279 5.54 39.53 -21.78
N ALA A 280 5.61 38.88 -20.61
CA ALA A 280 5.98 37.47 -20.51
C ALA A 280 4.75 36.56 -20.37
N VAL A 281 4.70 35.49 -21.15
CA VAL A 281 3.72 34.40 -21.01
C VAL A 281 4.44 33.13 -20.58
N VAL A 282 4.08 32.59 -19.42
CA VAL A 282 4.57 31.30 -18.91
C VAL A 282 3.50 30.25 -19.07
N ARG A 283 3.86 29.07 -19.60
CA ARG A 283 2.99 27.89 -19.63
C ARG A 283 3.65 26.71 -18.96
N LEU A 284 2.95 26.14 -17.98
CA LEU A 284 3.34 24.90 -17.32
C LEU A 284 2.41 23.77 -17.78
N ALA A 285 2.99 22.62 -18.10
CA ALA A 285 2.31 21.34 -18.08
C ALA A 285 3.08 20.36 -17.18
N ALA A 286 2.48 19.99 -16.06
CA ALA A 286 3.00 18.96 -15.17
C ALA A 286 2.31 17.63 -15.47
N VAL A 287 3.08 16.65 -15.94
CA VAL A 287 2.59 15.32 -16.34
C VAL A 287 2.93 14.31 -15.25
N LEU A 288 1.89 13.68 -14.69
CA LEU A 288 2.01 12.66 -13.67
C LEU A 288 2.19 11.27 -14.27
N PHE A 289 3.15 10.52 -13.74
CA PHE A 289 3.33 9.10 -14.00
C PHE A 289 3.04 8.26 -12.75
N PRO A 290 2.77 6.95 -12.90
CA PRO A 290 2.42 6.09 -11.77
C PRO A 290 3.55 5.96 -10.73
N THR A 291 4.80 6.04 -11.18
CA THR A 291 5.98 5.96 -10.30
C THR A 291 7.05 6.94 -10.76
N GLU A 292 7.96 7.29 -9.85
CA GLU A 292 9.11 8.15 -10.14
C GLU A 292 10.07 7.52 -11.15
N ALA A 293 10.26 6.19 -11.10
CA ALA A 293 11.08 5.49 -12.08
C ALA A 293 10.54 5.66 -13.50
N VAL A 294 9.22 5.57 -13.70
CA VAL A 294 8.59 5.81 -14.99
C VAL A 294 8.74 7.27 -15.41
N ALA A 295 8.53 8.23 -14.50
CA ALA A 295 8.72 9.65 -14.79
C ALA A 295 10.15 9.95 -15.27
N ARG A 296 11.17 9.44 -14.57
CA ARG A 296 12.58 9.60 -14.96
C ARG A 296 12.89 8.92 -16.31
N ALA A 297 12.39 7.70 -16.51
CA ALA A 297 12.57 6.97 -17.77
C ALA A 297 11.94 7.72 -18.97
N ARG A 298 10.79 8.37 -18.77
CA ARG A 298 10.13 9.20 -19.79
C ARG A 298 10.81 10.54 -19.99
N ARG A 299 11.36 11.14 -18.93
CA ARG A 299 12.16 12.37 -19.02
C ARG A 299 13.46 12.17 -19.77
N GLY A 300 14.17 11.06 -19.56
CA GLY A 300 15.53 10.84 -20.06
C GLY A 300 15.73 11.11 -21.56
N PRO A 301 14.85 10.63 -22.45
CA PRO A 301 14.94 10.88 -23.90
C PRO A 301 14.61 12.32 -24.33
N LEU A 302 14.01 13.14 -23.48
CA LEU A 302 13.56 14.50 -23.82
C LEU A 302 14.74 15.47 -23.73
N ARG A 303 14.94 16.31 -24.74
CA ARG A 303 15.98 17.35 -24.71
C ARG A 303 15.44 18.63 -24.06
N SER A 304 16.32 19.44 -23.46
CA SER A 304 16.01 20.86 -23.22
C SER A 304 15.67 21.52 -24.56
N GLY A 305 14.63 22.35 -24.63
CA GLY A 305 14.08 22.82 -25.91
C GLY A 305 12.98 21.94 -26.51
N THR A 306 12.49 20.91 -25.79
CA THR A 306 11.31 20.17 -26.25
C THR A 306 10.08 21.05 -26.05
N ALA A 307 9.64 21.69 -27.14
CA ALA A 307 8.52 22.63 -27.11
C ALA A 307 7.19 21.94 -26.73
N GLN A 308 6.43 22.63 -25.88
CA GLN A 308 5.02 22.31 -25.66
C GLN A 308 4.19 22.69 -26.89
N ALA A 309 3.10 21.98 -27.12
CA ALA A 309 2.18 22.33 -28.21
C ALA A 309 1.44 23.65 -27.92
N GLY A 310 1.38 24.52 -28.94
CA GLY A 310 0.45 25.66 -29.00
C GLY A 310 0.95 26.98 -28.41
N LEU A 311 2.27 27.19 -28.27
CA LEU A 311 2.84 28.54 -28.19
C LEU A 311 3.32 28.95 -29.58
N ASP A 312 2.96 30.16 -29.98
CA ASP A 312 3.42 30.78 -31.22
C ASP A 312 4.68 31.62 -30.92
N GLY A 313 5.61 31.68 -31.88
CA GLY A 313 6.85 32.47 -31.74
C GLY A 313 8.01 31.73 -31.09
N GLU A 314 9.04 32.47 -30.67
CA GLU A 314 10.22 31.91 -30.02
C GLU A 314 9.97 31.69 -28.52
N THR A 315 10.29 30.49 -28.03
CA THR A 315 10.11 30.11 -26.62
C THR A 315 11.40 29.54 -26.02
N VAL A 316 11.58 29.75 -24.72
CA VAL A 316 12.53 28.97 -23.92
C VAL A 316 11.78 27.83 -23.25
N ASP A 317 12.15 26.60 -23.59
CA ASP A 317 11.53 25.40 -23.04
C ASP A 317 12.46 24.67 -22.05
N VAL A 318 11.94 24.45 -20.85
CA VAL A 318 12.58 23.68 -19.79
C VAL A 318 11.76 22.44 -19.52
N VAL A 319 12.46 21.30 -19.45
CA VAL A 319 11.88 20.04 -19.01
C VAL A 319 12.61 19.58 -17.76
N SER A 320 11.89 19.31 -16.68
CA SER A 320 12.46 18.84 -15.42
C SER A 320 11.63 17.70 -14.83
N THR A 321 12.09 17.11 -13.73
CA THR A 321 11.38 16.06 -12.99
C THR A 321 11.35 16.40 -11.51
N SER A 322 10.19 16.20 -10.88
CA SER A 322 9.99 16.33 -9.44
C SER A 322 9.15 15.14 -8.95
N GLY A 323 9.80 14.18 -8.28
CA GLY A 323 9.16 12.91 -7.92
C GLY A 323 8.52 12.24 -9.15
N SER A 324 7.25 11.85 -9.03
CA SER A 324 6.50 11.19 -10.12
C SER A 324 6.01 12.13 -11.23
N TRP A 325 6.46 13.39 -11.25
CA TRP A 325 6.06 14.39 -12.22
C TRP A 325 7.18 14.74 -13.20
N VAL A 326 6.82 14.85 -14.47
CA VAL A 326 7.64 15.50 -15.50
C VAL A 326 7.04 16.87 -15.77
N LEU A 327 7.82 17.92 -15.56
CA LEU A 327 7.38 19.30 -15.73
C LEU A 327 7.87 19.82 -17.08
N PHE A 328 6.95 20.35 -17.87
CA PHE A 328 7.23 21.10 -19.10
C PHE A 328 6.89 22.55 -18.84
N VAL A 329 7.86 23.42 -19.06
CA VAL A 329 7.70 24.86 -18.86
C VAL A 329 8.15 25.53 -20.13
N SER A 330 7.30 26.37 -20.68
CA SER A 330 7.59 27.16 -21.86
C SER A 330 7.34 28.61 -21.52
N VAL A 331 8.28 29.49 -21.86
CA VAL A 331 8.14 30.93 -21.66
C VAL A 331 8.54 31.68 -22.92
N GLY A 332 7.79 32.71 -23.25
CA GLY A 332 8.04 33.59 -24.39
C GLY A 332 7.35 34.93 -24.20
N HIS A 333 7.49 35.82 -25.19
CA HIS A 333 6.79 37.09 -25.19
C HIS A 333 5.31 36.92 -25.57
N ALA A 334 4.44 37.73 -24.99
CA ALA A 334 3.00 37.71 -25.28
C ALA A 334 2.66 38.07 -26.74
N ASP A 335 3.51 38.90 -27.36
CA ASP A 335 3.41 39.30 -28.77
C ASP A 335 4.11 38.31 -29.74
N GLY A 336 4.72 37.23 -29.22
CA GLY A 336 5.39 36.20 -30.00
C GLY A 336 6.74 36.61 -30.60
N ARG A 337 7.31 37.75 -30.20
CA ARG A 337 8.60 38.22 -30.74
C ARG A 337 9.78 37.34 -30.31
N ALA A 338 10.87 37.45 -31.06
CA ALA A 338 12.12 36.77 -30.78
C ALA A 338 12.71 37.18 -29.41
N ILE A 339 13.34 36.23 -28.72
CA ILE A 339 13.86 36.43 -27.38
C ILE A 339 15.30 36.96 -27.45
N ALA A 340 15.47 38.23 -27.11
CA ALA A 340 16.79 38.82 -26.99
C ALA A 340 17.58 38.20 -25.81
N ARG A 341 18.92 38.18 -25.92
CA ARG A 341 19.79 37.65 -24.85
C ARG A 341 19.58 38.39 -23.51
N SER A 342 19.28 39.69 -23.56
CA SER A 342 19.00 40.51 -22.37
C SER A 342 17.73 40.10 -21.64
N ASP A 343 16.72 39.62 -22.37
CA ASP A 343 15.38 39.39 -21.83
C ASP A 343 15.22 37.96 -21.30
N ARG A 344 16.10 37.06 -21.73
CA ARG A 344 16.11 35.64 -21.35
C ARG A 344 16.12 35.42 -19.83
N GLY A 345 16.90 36.19 -19.08
CA GLY A 345 16.99 36.06 -17.62
C GLY A 345 15.65 36.32 -16.95
N HIS A 346 14.98 37.40 -17.34
CA HIS A 346 13.66 37.78 -16.83
C HIS A 346 12.58 36.74 -17.18
N LEU A 347 12.52 36.28 -18.44
CA LEU A 347 11.57 35.24 -18.84
C LEU A 347 11.77 33.95 -18.03
N MET A 348 13.02 33.56 -17.80
CA MET A 348 13.35 32.39 -16.99
C MET A 348 13.04 32.55 -15.49
N TRP A 349 13.10 33.78 -14.97
CA TRP A 349 12.67 34.10 -13.60
C TRP A 349 11.18 33.80 -13.43
N ALA A 350 10.34 34.33 -14.31
CA ALA A 350 8.88 34.11 -14.29
C ALA A 350 8.53 32.62 -14.38
N ALA A 351 9.19 31.90 -15.30
CA ALA A 351 9.06 30.44 -15.44
C ALA A 351 9.42 29.69 -14.15
N SER A 352 10.50 30.10 -13.48
CA SER A 352 10.96 29.50 -12.24
C SER A 352 9.93 29.66 -11.12
N GLN A 353 9.32 30.84 -10.96
CA GLN A 353 8.32 31.07 -9.92
C GLN A 353 7.15 30.08 -10.00
N VAL A 354 6.63 29.87 -11.22
CA VAL A 354 5.52 28.95 -11.48
C VAL A 354 5.91 27.51 -11.13
N VAL A 355 7.13 27.09 -11.49
CA VAL A 355 7.66 25.75 -11.17
C VAL A 355 7.82 25.56 -9.66
N TYR A 356 8.44 26.53 -8.98
CA TYR A 356 8.64 26.48 -7.54
C TYR A 356 7.32 26.43 -6.78
N ARG A 357 6.31 27.19 -7.23
CA ARG A 357 4.96 27.14 -6.66
C ARG A 357 4.38 25.73 -6.78
N PHE A 358 4.43 25.13 -7.97
CA PHE A 358 3.96 23.76 -8.20
C PHE A 358 4.67 22.74 -7.31
N ILE A 359 6.01 22.75 -7.31
CA ILE A 359 6.82 21.82 -6.51
C ILE A 359 6.57 22.04 -5.02
N GLY A 360 6.52 23.29 -4.56
CA GLY A 360 6.33 23.62 -3.16
C GLY A 360 5.00 23.11 -2.59
N TYR A 361 3.93 23.11 -3.40
CA TYR A 361 2.67 22.45 -3.03
C TYR A 361 2.78 20.92 -2.96
N GLN A 362 3.65 20.30 -3.76
CA GLN A 362 3.85 18.85 -3.71
C GLN A 362 4.69 18.39 -2.54
N VAL A 363 5.71 19.16 -2.16
CA VAL A 363 6.69 18.76 -1.13
C VAL A 363 6.46 19.46 0.21
N GLY A 364 5.44 20.32 0.33
CA GLY A 364 5.14 21.07 1.55
C GLY A 364 6.17 22.13 1.91
N LEU A 365 7.02 22.54 0.95
CA LEU A 365 8.07 23.55 1.14
C LEU A 365 7.89 24.65 0.10
N LEU A 366 7.18 25.71 0.48
CA LEU A 366 7.06 26.93 -0.32
C LEU A 366 8.31 27.81 -0.09
N VAL A 367 9.47 27.37 -0.60
CA VAL A 367 10.64 28.25 -0.64
C VAL A 367 10.49 29.16 -1.85
N ALA A 368 10.38 30.47 -1.61
CA ALA A 368 10.44 31.44 -2.69
C ALA A 368 11.83 31.36 -3.33
N PRO A 369 11.94 31.18 -4.66
CA PRO A 369 13.23 31.25 -5.32
C PRO A 369 13.85 32.62 -5.06
N THR A 370 15.15 32.62 -4.78
CA THR A 370 15.93 33.85 -4.60
C THR A 370 16.55 34.22 -5.95
N PRO A 371 16.56 35.51 -6.33
CA PRO A 371 17.27 35.94 -7.53
C PRO A 371 18.74 35.52 -7.44
N LYS A 372 19.23 34.82 -8.46
CA LYS A 372 20.64 34.42 -8.62
C LYS A 372 21.02 34.58 -10.09
N ASP A 373 22.29 34.90 -10.34
CA ASP A 373 22.89 34.86 -11.68
C ASP A 373 22.15 35.71 -12.75
N ASP A 374 21.82 36.97 -12.45
CA ASP A 374 21.07 37.90 -13.34
C ASP A 374 19.65 37.43 -13.75
N ILE A 375 19.11 36.41 -13.06
CA ILE A 375 17.74 35.92 -13.23
C ILE A 375 16.91 36.54 -12.09
N GLY A 376 16.20 37.63 -12.41
CA GLY A 376 15.37 38.38 -11.48
C GLY A 376 14.13 39.00 -12.16
N PRO A 377 13.25 39.63 -11.37
CA PRO A 377 12.09 40.33 -11.89
C PRO A 377 12.52 41.51 -12.77
N ARG A 378 11.70 41.86 -13.76
CA ARG A 378 12.02 43.01 -14.65
C ARG A 378 11.77 44.32 -13.92
N THR A 379 10.76 44.31 -13.05
CA THR A 379 10.38 45.41 -12.17
C THR A 379 10.78 45.06 -10.73
N PRO A 380 11.69 45.82 -10.09
CA PRO A 380 12.20 45.52 -8.75
C PRO A 380 11.20 45.77 -7.61
#